data_AF-A0A939TEJ6-F1
#
_entry.id   AF-A0A939TEJ6-F1
#
_cell.length_a   1.000
_cell.length_b   1.000
_cell.length_c   1.000
_cell.angle_alpha   90.00
_cell.angle_beta   90.00
_cell.angle_gamma   90.00
#
_symmetry.space_group_name_H-M   'P 1'
#
loop_
_entity.id
_entity.type
_entity.pdbx_description
1 polymer ?
#
loop_
_entity_poly.entity_id
_entity_poly.type
_entity_poly.pdbx_seq_one_letter_code
_entity_poly.pdbx_strand_id
1 'polypeptide(L)'
;MNVVAVVAQMLVRLAGVILVILGLLFWTGNALNLVPLHIWTGFVLVLAFWVLAIGAGLAGLGAGRVLLAILWGVFVVYFGLTHGQILPGSAHWVIEVLHLAVGLVTVGLGERLGALIKAARSRGVQA
;
A
#
# COMPACT_ATOMS: atom_id res chain seq x y z
N MET A 1 4.08 19.47 -5.87
CA MET A 1 3.70 18.12 -6.33
C MET A 1 2.52 18.27 -7.29
N ASN A 2 2.39 17.44 -8.33
CA ASN A 2 1.21 17.55 -9.21
C ASN A 2 -0.04 17.01 -8.49
N VAL A 3 -1.23 17.33 -9.00
CA VAL A 3 -2.50 16.93 -8.38
C VAL A 3 -2.62 15.41 -8.28
N VAL A 4 -2.12 14.67 -9.28
CA VAL A 4 -2.18 13.20 -9.34
C VAL A 4 -1.43 12.58 -8.16
N ALA A 5 -0.19 13.00 -7.90
CA ALA A 5 0.59 12.48 -6.78
C ALA A 5 0.02 12.89 -5.41
N VAL A 6 -0.62 14.06 -5.31
CA VAL A 6 -1.35 14.46 -4.09
C VAL A 6 -2.54 13.53 -3.84
N VAL A 7 -3.37 13.30 -4.86
CA VAL A 7 -4.52 12.40 -4.76
C VAL A 7 -4.08 10.98 -4.43
N ALA A 8 -3.06 10.46 -5.12
CA ALA A 8 -2.53 9.12 -4.86
C ALA A 8 -2.01 8.98 -3.42
N GLN A 9 -1.28 9.98 -2.90
CA GLN A 9 -0.82 9.94 -1.51
C GLN A 9 -1.97 10.00 -0.50
N MET A 10 -3.00 10.82 -0.77
CA MET A 10 -4.20 10.84 0.09
C MET A 10 -4.96 9.52 0.05
N LEU A 11 -5.06 8.88 -1.12
CA LEU A 11 -5.66 7.55 -1.25
C LEU A 11 -4.87 6.50 -0.46
N VAL A 12 -3.54 6.52 -0.50
CA VAL A 12 -2.70 5.63 0.34
C VAL A 12 -3.03 5.78 1.83
N ARG A 13 -3.14 7.02 2.32
CA ARG A 13 -3.46 7.30 3.73
C ARG A 13 -4.85 6.82 4.11
N LEU A 14 -5.86 7.20 3.34
CA LEU A 14 -7.25 6.86 3.63
C LEU A 14 -7.47 5.35 3.52
N ALA A 15 -6.98 4.73 2.45
CA ALA A 15 -7.05 3.28 2.27
C ALA A 15 -6.33 2.56 3.42
N GLY A 16 -5.14 3.02 3.81
CA GLY A 16 -4.41 2.46 4.95
C GLY A 16 -5.20 2.47 6.25
N VAL A 17 -5.81 3.60 6.61
CA VAL A 17 -6.66 3.72 7.82
C VAL A 17 -7.86 2.78 7.75
N ILE A 18 -8.57 2.77 6.62
CA ILE A 18 -9.74 1.89 6.40
C ILE A 18 -9.34 0.42 6.51
N LEU A 19 -8.24 0.02 5.88
CA LEU A 19 -7.73 -1.35 5.89
C LEU A 19 -7.34 -1.80 7.30
N VAL A 20 -6.68 -0.96 8.09
CA VAL A 20 -6.33 -1.28 9.48
C VAL A 20 -7.58 -1.49 10.33
N ILE A 21 -8.56 -0.58 10.23
CA ILE A 21 -9.82 -0.69 10.99
C ILE A 21 -10.55 -1.98 10.60
N LEU A 22 -10.75 -2.23 9.31
CA LEU A 22 -11.43 -3.44 8.83
C LEU A 22 -10.65 -4.71 9.21
N GLY A 23 -9.33 -4.70 9.08
CA GLY A 23 -8.48 -5.83 9.45
C GLY A 23 -8.60 -6.20 10.93
N LEU A 24 -8.61 -5.21 11.83
CA LEU A 24 -8.82 -5.45 13.27
C LEU A 24 -10.23 -5.95 13.58
N LEU A 25 -11.25 -5.47 12.87
CA LEU A 25 -12.62 -6.00 13.01
C LEU A 25 -12.67 -7.48 12.60
N PHE A 26 -12.09 -7.85 11.48
CA PHE A 26 -12.11 -9.24 11.01
C PHE A 26 -11.28 -10.17 11.90
N TRP A 27 -10.12 -9.70 12.37
CA TRP A 27 -9.27 -10.44 13.28
C TRP A 27 -9.98 -10.79 14.59
N THR A 28 -10.90 -9.93 15.03
CA THR A 28 -11.73 -10.19 16.23
C THR A 28 -13.05 -10.91 15.91
N GLY A 29 -13.24 -11.40 14.68
CA GLY A 29 -14.45 -12.11 14.25
C GLY A 29 -15.66 -11.22 13.96
N ASN A 30 -15.47 -9.89 13.84
CA ASN A 30 -16.54 -8.92 13.62
C ASN A 30 -16.62 -8.48 12.15
N ALA A 31 -17.82 -8.06 11.72
CA ALA A 31 -18.06 -7.41 10.42
C ALA A 31 -17.54 -8.19 9.17
N LEU A 32 -17.49 -9.52 9.23
CA LEU A 32 -16.93 -10.38 8.16
C LEU A 32 -17.64 -10.23 6.81
N ASN A 33 -18.89 -9.72 6.80
CA ASN A 33 -19.60 -9.36 5.57
C ASN A 33 -18.95 -8.21 4.80
N LEU A 34 -18.02 -7.46 5.40
CA LEU A 34 -17.26 -6.37 4.78
C LEU A 34 -15.89 -6.81 4.23
N VAL A 35 -15.54 -8.11 4.26
CA VAL A 35 -14.31 -8.62 3.66
C VAL A 35 -14.14 -8.19 2.19
N PRO A 36 -15.18 -8.22 1.33
CA PRO A 36 -15.04 -7.70 -0.04
C PRO A 36 -14.61 -6.23 -0.09
N LEU A 37 -15.13 -5.38 0.81
CA LEU A 37 -14.75 -3.97 0.88
C LEU A 37 -13.27 -3.81 1.24
N HIS A 38 -12.76 -4.63 2.17
CA HIS A 38 -11.34 -4.64 2.52
C HIS A 38 -10.47 -5.03 1.33
N ILE A 39 -10.84 -6.08 0.60
CA ILE A 39 -10.11 -6.51 -0.60
C ILE A 39 -10.09 -5.38 -1.65
N TRP A 40 -11.24 -4.78 -1.97
CA TRP A 40 -11.31 -3.67 -2.93
C TRP A 40 -10.49 -2.45 -2.48
N THR A 41 -10.52 -2.12 -1.18
CA THR A 41 -9.69 -1.05 -0.62
C THR A 41 -8.19 -1.38 -0.72
N GLY A 42 -7.83 -2.67 -0.58
CA GLY A 42 -6.47 -3.16 -0.80
C GLY A 42 -5.98 -2.94 -2.23
N PHE A 43 -6.83 -3.19 -3.23
CA PHE A 43 -6.51 -2.87 -4.62
C PHE A 43 -6.34 -1.36 -4.84
N VAL A 44 -7.19 -0.52 -4.25
CA VAL A 44 -7.05 0.95 -4.31
C VAL A 44 -5.71 1.39 -3.71
N LEU A 45 -5.31 0.83 -2.56
CA LEU A 45 -4.01 1.11 -1.94
C LEU A 45 -2.86 0.78 -2.89
N VAL A 46 -2.86 -0.43 -3.48
CA VAL A 46 -1.77 -0.89 -4.37
C VAL A 46 -1.71 -0.05 -5.65
N LEU A 47 -2.84 0.28 -6.25
CA LEU A 47 -2.88 1.14 -7.44
C LEU A 47 -2.37 2.55 -7.14
N ALA A 48 -2.79 3.15 -6.03
CA ALA A 48 -2.31 4.46 -5.60
C ALA A 48 -0.79 4.44 -5.31
N PHE A 49 -0.31 3.37 -4.67
CA PHE A 49 1.12 3.14 -4.45
C PHE A 49 1.91 3.04 -5.77
N TRP A 50 1.41 2.31 -6.77
CA TRP A 50 2.05 2.24 -8.09
C TRP A 50 2.06 3.58 -8.83
N VAL A 51 0.98 4.36 -8.74
CA VAL A 51 0.96 5.73 -9.29
C VAL A 51 2.07 6.59 -8.68
N LEU A 52 2.29 6.49 -7.37
CA LEU A 52 3.40 7.18 -6.70
C LEU A 52 4.77 6.61 -7.14
N ALA A 53 4.91 5.30 -7.31
CA ALA A 53 6.15 4.69 -7.77
C ALA A 53 6.54 5.19 -9.18
N ILE A 54 5.60 5.16 -10.11
CA ILE A 54 5.78 5.66 -11.48
C ILE A 54 6.06 7.16 -11.46
N GLY A 55 5.27 7.93 -10.70
CA GLY A 55 5.47 9.36 -10.55
C GLY A 55 6.86 9.73 -9.99
N ALA A 56 7.38 8.94 -9.07
CA ALA A 56 8.72 9.11 -8.55
C ALA A 56 9.80 8.76 -9.59
N GLY A 57 9.58 7.71 -10.39
CA GLY A 57 10.43 7.37 -11.54
C GLY A 57 10.50 8.48 -12.58
N LEU A 58 9.34 9.04 -12.96
CA LEU A 58 9.24 10.18 -13.86
C LEU A 58 9.89 11.45 -13.28
N ALA A 59 9.99 11.57 -11.96
CA ALA A 59 10.72 12.63 -11.27
C ALA A 59 12.24 12.36 -11.11
N GLY A 60 12.76 11.31 -11.76
CA GLY A 60 14.19 11.00 -11.81
C GLY A 60 14.68 9.98 -10.77
N LEU A 61 13.79 9.27 -10.07
CA LEU A 61 14.23 8.10 -9.29
C LEU A 61 14.60 6.95 -10.24
N GLY A 62 15.68 6.24 -9.92
CA GLY A 62 16.17 5.13 -10.76
C GLY A 62 15.14 4.03 -10.99
N ALA A 63 15.12 3.49 -12.21
CA ALA A 63 14.17 2.47 -12.66
C ALA A 63 14.10 1.22 -11.77
N GLY A 64 15.22 0.82 -11.15
CA GLY A 64 15.25 -0.31 -10.21
C GLY A 64 14.35 -0.11 -8.99
N ARG A 65 14.20 1.13 -8.48
CA ARG A 65 13.30 1.42 -7.36
C ARG A 65 11.84 1.35 -7.77
N VAL A 66 11.53 1.79 -9.00
CA VAL A 66 10.18 1.68 -9.56
C VAL A 66 9.82 0.21 -9.73
N LEU A 67 10.69 -0.59 -10.34
CA LEU A 67 10.48 -2.02 -10.52
C LEU A 67 10.25 -2.74 -9.18
N LEU A 68 11.08 -2.47 -8.17
CA LEU A 68 10.92 -3.04 -6.84
C LEU A 68 9.56 -2.69 -6.21
N ALA A 69 9.10 -1.45 -6.36
CA ALA A 69 7.78 -1.04 -5.89
C ALA A 69 6.64 -1.71 -6.66
N ILE A 70 6.79 -1.91 -7.97
CA ILE A 70 5.80 -2.66 -8.76
C ILE A 70 5.71 -4.10 -8.25
N LEU A 71 6.84 -4.79 -8.14
CA LEU A 71 6.91 -6.17 -7.64
C LEU A 71 6.38 -6.30 -6.21
N TRP A 72 6.68 -5.33 -5.33
CA TRP A 72 6.12 -5.28 -3.99
C TRP A 72 4.59 -5.22 -4.02
N GLY A 73 3.99 -4.37 -4.86
CA GLY A 73 2.54 -4.30 -4.98
C GLY A 73 1.91 -5.60 -5.50
N VAL A 74 2.56 -6.29 -6.44
CA VAL A 74 2.12 -7.63 -6.89
C VAL A 74 2.15 -8.62 -5.72
N PHE A 75 3.24 -8.62 -4.94
CA PHE A 75 3.35 -9.43 -3.74
C PHE A 75 2.26 -9.12 -2.72
N VAL A 76 1.96 -7.84 -2.46
CA VAL A 76 0.89 -7.42 -1.53
C VAL A 76 -0.46 -7.98 -1.97
N VAL A 77 -0.80 -7.88 -3.25
CA VAL A 77 -2.05 -8.43 -3.79
C VAL A 77 -2.10 -9.95 -3.64
N TYR A 78 -1.06 -10.63 -4.11
CA TYR A 78 -1.00 -12.09 -4.05
C TYR A 78 -1.08 -12.60 -2.61
N PHE A 79 -0.27 -12.05 -1.71
CA PHE A 79 -0.26 -12.42 -0.31
C PHE A 79 -1.62 -12.09 0.33
N GLY A 80 -2.18 -10.90 0.12
CA GLY A 80 -3.47 -10.51 0.68
C GLY A 80 -4.65 -11.38 0.24
N LEU A 81 -4.64 -11.92 -0.98
CA LEU A 81 -5.70 -12.81 -1.45
C LEU A 81 -5.53 -14.26 -0.95
N THR A 82 -4.31 -14.67 -0.62
CA THR A 82 -3.98 -16.07 -0.31
C THR A 82 -3.65 -16.32 1.16
N HIS A 83 -3.40 -15.28 1.96
CA HIS A 83 -2.92 -15.43 3.33
C HIS A 83 -3.84 -16.29 4.21
N GLY A 84 -5.16 -16.22 4.02
CA GLY A 84 -6.16 -17.03 4.73
C GLY A 84 -6.01 -18.54 4.55
N GLN A 85 -5.23 -18.97 3.55
CA GLN A 85 -4.95 -20.38 3.26
C GLN A 85 -3.59 -20.84 3.82
N ILE A 86 -2.80 -19.92 4.39
CA ILE A 86 -1.45 -20.19 4.89
C ILE A 86 -1.52 -20.46 6.39
N LEU A 87 -0.98 -21.60 6.82
CA LEU A 87 -0.96 -22.05 8.22
C LEU A 87 -2.34 -21.95 8.92
N PRO A 88 -3.41 -22.55 8.36
CA PRO A 88 -4.71 -22.53 9.01
C PRO A 88 -4.66 -23.22 10.38
N GLY A 89 -5.46 -22.73 11.34
CA GLY A 89 -5.52 -23.25 12.71
C GLY A 89 -4.86 -22.33 13.74
N SER A 90 -4.31 -22.91 14.81
CA SER A 90 -3.81 -22.15 15.97
C SER A 90 -2.61 -21.25 15.68
N ALA A 91 -1.87 -21.51 14.60
CA ALA A 91 -0.73 -20.69 14.18
C ALA A 91 -1.10 -19.57 13.19
N HIS A 92 -2.35 -19.50 12.74
CA HIS A 92 -2.76 -18.59 11.65
C HIS A 92 -2.56 -17.12 11.99
N TRP A 93 -2.66 -16.75 13.28
CA TRP A 93 -2.45 -15.39 13.74
C TRP A 93 -1.09 -14.79 13.36
N VAL A 94 -0.06 -15.63 13.16
CA VAL A 94 1.26 -15.17 12.70
C VAL A 94 1.14 -14.60 11.29
N ILE A 95 0.35 -15.26 10.43
CA ILE A 95 0.08 -14.82 9.07
C ILE A 95 -0.79 -13.55 9.07
N GLU A 96 -1.74 -13.42 9.99
CA GLU A 96 -2.53 -12.20 10.18
C GLU A 96 -1.66 -10.99 10.58
N VAL A 97 -0.71 -11.19 11.49
CA VAL A 97 0.29 -10.17 11.87
C VAL A 97 1.17 -9.80 10.67
N LEU A 98 1.66 -10.78 9.91
CA LEU A 98 2.46 -10.52 8.72
C LEU A 98 1.66 -9.76 7.65
N HIS A 99 0.38 -10.10 7.46
CA HIS A 99 -0.52 -9.40 6.55
C HIS A 99 -0.68 -7.92 6.94
N LEU A 100 -0.96 -7.65 8.22
CA LEU A 100 -1.02 -6.29 8.75
C LEU A 100 0.30 -5.54 8.53
N ALA A 101 1.44 -6.17 8.86
CA ALA A 101 2.76 -5.57 8.70
C ALA A 101 3.08 -5.22 7.23
N VAL A 102 2.79 -6.13 6.29
CA VAL A 102 2.97 -5.91 4.85
C VAL A 102 2.09 -4.74 4.37
N GLY A 103 0.85 -4.65 4.85
CA GLY A 103 -0.03 -3.50 4.59
C GLY A 103 0.56 -2.18 5.09
N LEU A 104 1.03 -2.13 6.33
CA LEU A 104 1.65 -0.94 6.92
C LEU A 104 2.95 -0.53 6.22
N VAL A 105 3.79 -1.50 5.83
CA VAL A 105 4.99 -1.23 5.03
C VAL A 105 4.61 -0.58 3.70
N THR A 106 3.56 -1.07 3.04
CA THR A 106 3.06 -0.50 1.78
C THR A 106 2.64 0.96 1.95
N VAL A 107 1.92 1.28 3.03
CA VAL A 107 1.55 2.67 3.37
C VAL A 107 2.79 3.53 3.60
N GLY A 108 3.76 3.05 4.39
CA GLY A 108 5.01 3.77 4.66
C GLY A 108 5.85 4.01 3.41
N LEU A 109 5.93 3.04 2.50
CA LEU A 109 6.59 3.19 1.20
C LEU A 109 5.87 4.22 0.33
N GLY A 110 4.53 4.21 0.30
CA GLY A 110 3.73 5.23 -0.40
C GLY A 110 4.00 6.64 0.10
N GLU A 111 4.00 6.86 1.42
CA GLU A 111 4.34 8.15 2.04
C GLU A 111 5.75 8.62 1.64
N ARG A 112 6.73 7.72 1.69
CA ARG A 112 8.10 8.00 1.29
C ARG A 112 8.20 8.42 -0.17
N LEU A 113 7.52 7.73 -1.08
CA LEU A 113 7.50 8.09 -2.51
C LEU A 113 6.89 9.48 -2.74
N GLY A 114 5.77 9.79 -2.07
CA GLY A 114 5.17 11.13 -2.11
C GLY A 114 6.14 12.24 -1.64
N ALA A 115 6.85 12.00 -0.54
CA ALA A 115 7.88 12.92 -0.05
C ALA A 115 9.03 13.11 -1.05
N LEU A 116 9.50 12.03 -1.69
CA LEU A 116 10.57 12.08 -2.69
C LEU A 116 10.15 12.86 -3.93
N ILE A 117 8.92 12.67 -4.43
CA ILE A 117 8.36 13.44 -5.55
C ILE A 117 8.32 14.94 -5.20
N LYS A 118 7.85 15.27 -3.99
CA LYS A 118 7.81 16.67 -3.52
C LYS A 118 9.21 17.28 -3.50
N ALA A 119 10.19 16.56 -2.94
CA ALA A 119 11.57 17.02 -2.86
C ALA A 119 12.24 17.20 -4.24
N ALA A 120 12.00 16.27 -5.18
CA ALA A 120 12.52 16.37 -6.55
C ALA A 120 12.01 17.63 -7.27
N ARG A 121 10.73 17.95 -7.13
CA ARG A 121 10.16 19.19 -7.70
C ARG A 121 10.77 20.45 -7.08
N SER A 122 10.94 20.49 -5.76
CA SER A 122 11.53 21.65 -5.10
C SER A 122 12.95 21.94 -5.62
N ARG A 123 13.75 20.90 -5.88
CA ARG A 123 15.08 21.07 -6.50
C ARG A 123 15.01 21.57 -7.94
N GLY A 124 14.08 21.06 -8.74
CA GLY A 124 13.90 21.50 -10.12
C GLY A 124 13.35 22.94 -10.27
N VAL A 125 12.77 23.53 -9.22
CA VAL A 125 12.35 24.95 -9.20
C VAL A 125 13.52 25.88 -8.82
N GLN A 126 14.57 25.36 -8.19
CA GLN A 126 15.74 26.14 -7.74
C GLN A 126 16.91 26.16 -8.74
N ALA A 127 16.82 25.39 -9.82
CA ALA A 127 17.80 25.33 -10.91
C ALA A 127 17.33 26.18 -12.09
#